data_AF-A0A1I1J384-F1
#
_entry.id   AF-A0A1I1J384-F1
#
_cell.length_a   1.000
_cell.length_b   1.000
_cell.length_c   1.000
_cell.angle_alpha   90.00
_cell.angle_beta   90.00
_cell.angle_gamma   90.00
#
_symmetry.space_group_name_H-M   'P 1'
#
loop_
_entity.id
_entity.type
_entity.pdbx_description
1 polymer ?
#
loop_
_entity_poly.entity_id
_entity_poly.type
_entity_poly.pdbx_seq_one_letter_code
_entity_poly.pdbx_strand_id
1 'polypeptide(L)'
;MIMKDAMNKYFDLRKECFDKGLDFLFKTSYNEDVGSFIYQGEMDDEEEILWKPVEKNTKHHLLGIEERLNIKLHTSINDYFNSYWFADLDGFIDNHYIKLEAVLPNIELDSFKSTLEGYKDNHDNRIDKIPIGVEGNGLIVVLDNTDGKIELADFERGSFEGIANSLDELISSLRVKK
;
A
#
# COMPACT_ATOMS: atom_id res chain seq x y z
N MET A 1 -2.79 15.80 6.27
CA MET A 1 -3.78 15.04 7.04
C MET A 1 -3.01 13.96 7.80
N ILE A 2 -3.55 13.31 8.84
CA ILE A 2 -2.81 12.16 9.41
C ILE A 2 -3.13 10.90 8.60
N MET A 3 -2.15 10.01 8.42
CA MET A 3 -2.27 8.81 7.58
C MET A 3 -3.54 8.00 7.83
N LYS A 4 -3.85 7.81 9.12
CA LYS A 4 -5.05 7.10 9.57
C LYS A 4 -6.34 7.73 9.04
N ASP A 5 -6.47 9.06 9.10
CA ASP A 5 -7.66 9.76 8.63
C ASP A 5 -7.79 9.67 7.10
N ALA A 6 -6.67 9.73 6.38
CA ALA A 6 -6.64 9.56 4.93
C ALA A 6 -7.13 8.16 4.52
N MET A 7 -6.63 7.11 5.18
CA MET A 7 -7.08 5.74 4.97
C MET A 7 -8.54 5.54 5.37
N ASN A 8 -8.99 6.10 6.50
CA ASN A 8 -10.39 6.00 6.91
C ASN A 8 -11.33 6.62 5.85
N LYS A 9 -11.01 7.84 5.38
CA LYS A 9 -11.76 8.49 4.30
C LYS A 9 -11.81 7.63 3.03
N TYR A 10 -10.68 7.03 2.65
CA TYR A 10 -10.61 6.14 1.49
C TYR A 10 -11.48 4.89 1.67
N PHE A 11 -11.40 4.22 2.82
CA PHE A 11 -12.17 3.00 3.08
C PHE A 11 -13.68 3.27 3.18
N ASP A 12 -14.08 4.42 3.72
CA ASP A 12 -15.49 4.84 3.72
C ASP A 12 -15.99 5.06 2.29
N LEU A 13 -15.19 5.71 1.42
CA LEU A 13 -15.52 5.85 -0.01
C LEU A 13 -15.63 4.48 -0.72
N ARG A 14 -14.71 3.56 -0.45
CA ARG A 14 -14.72 2.19 -1.00
C ARG A 14 -15.97 1.43 -0.54
N LYS A 15 -16.34 1.57 0.74
CA LYS A 15 -17.56 0.99 1.31
C LYS A 15 -18.83 1.56 0.69
N GLU A 16 -18.94 2.87 0.50
CA GLU A 16 -20.09 3.46 -0.19
C GLU A 16 -20.27 2.92 -1.61
N CYS A 17 -19.17 2.61 -2.30
CA CYS A 17 -19.21 2.01 -3.63
C CYS A 17 -19.64 0.54 -3.57
N PHE A 18 -19.14 -0.21 -2.58
CA PHE A 18 -19.56 -1.59 -2.30
C PHE A 18 -21.06 -1.67 -2.01
N ASP A 19 -21.58 -0.82 -1.12
CA ASP A 19 -23.00 -0.76 -0.74
C ASP A 19 -23.92 -0.39 -1.93
N LYS A 20 -23.35 0.21 -2.99
CA LYS A 20 -24.04 0.53 -4.25
C LYS A 20 -23.98 -0.61 -5.29
N GLY A 21 -23.49 -1.78 -4.92
CA GLY A 21 -23.47 -2.99 -5.76
C GLY A 21 -22.15 -3.29 -6.45
N LEU A 22 -21.03 -2.68 -6.02
CA LEU A 22 -19.68 -3.08 -6.43
C LEU A 22 -19.09 -4.03 -5.38
N ASP A 23 -19.71 -5.21 -5.25
CA ASP A 23 -19.41 -6.22 -4.24
C ASP A 23 -17.98 -6.79 -4.33
N PHE A 24 -17.38 -6.80 -5.52
CA PHE A 24 -15.99 -7.21 -5.74
C PHE A 24 -14.95 -6.31 -5.04
N LEU A 25 -15.30 -5.08 -4.63
CA LEU A 25 -14.32 -4.14 -4.07
C LEU A 25 -13.67 -4.60 -2.76
N PHE A 26 -14.31 -5.51 -2.03
CA PHE A 26 -13.78 -6.08 -0.80
C PHE A 26 -13.52 -7.58 -0.94
N LYS A 27 -13.35 -8.09 -2.16
CA LYS A 27 -12.88 -9.46 -2.39
C LYS A 27 -11.36 -9.47 -2.56
N THR A 28 -10.76 -10.57 -2.15
CA THR A 28 -9.33 -10.88 -2.35
C THR A 28 -9.16 -12.39 -2.35
N SER A 29 -8.09 -12.89 -2.96
CA SER A 29 -7.70 -14.30 -2.80
C SER A 29 -7.44 -14.61 -1.32
N TYR A 30 -7.91 -15.78 -0.88
CA TYR A 30 -7.65 -16.25 0.48
C TYR A 30 -6.16 -16.57 0.68
N ASN A 31 -5.62 -16.12 1.81
CA ASN A 31 -4.26 -16.42 2.23
C ASN A 31 -4.28 -16.97 3.66
N GLU A 32 -3.87 -18.24 3.83
CA GLU A 32 -3.87 -18.93 5.12
C GLU A 32 -2.94 -18.27 6.15
N ASP A 33 -1.84 -17.66 5.71
CA ASP A 33 -0.85 -17.00 6.58
C ASP A 33 -1.39 -15.72 7.23
N VAL A 34 -2.35 -15.06 6.58
CA VAL A 34 -3.01 -13.85 7.08
C VAL A 34 -3.96 -14.17 8.25
N GLY A 35 -4.46 -15.41 8.29
CA GLY A 35 -5.50 -15.84 9.22
C GLY A 35 -6.83 -15.09 9.02
N SER A 36 -7.87 -15.49 9.74
CA SER A 36 -9.23 -14.92 9.60
C SER A 36 -9.40 -13.51 10.20
N PHE A 37 -8.33 -12.75 10.42
CA PHE A 37 -8.38 -11.48 11.17
C PHE A 37 -9.08 -10.36 10.40
N ILE A 38 -8.77 -10.19 9.11
CA ILE A 38 -9.41 -9.21 8.24
C ILE A 38 -10.52 -9.80 7.37
N TYR A 39 -10.58 -11.14 7.27
CA TYR A 39 -11.53 -11.84 6.41
C TYR A 39 -12.94 -11.92 7.01
N GLN A 40 -13.93 -12.00 6.14
CA GLN A 40 -15.34 -12.05 6.47
C GLN A 40 -16.06 -13.15 5.68
N GLY A 41 -16.89 -13.93 6.36
CA GLY A 41 -17.69 -14.97 5.71
C GLY A 41 -16.86 -16.19 5.34
N GLU A 42 -17.29 -16.85 4.27
CA GLU A 42 -16.69 -18.06 3.72
C GLU A 42 -16.07 -17.75 2.35
N MET A 43 -15.13 -18.59 1.95
CA MET A 43 -14.54 -18.55 0.62
C MET A 43 -15.60 -18.90 -0.43
N ASP A 44 -15.60 -18.21 -1.57
CA ASP A 44 -16.44 -18.55 -2.70
C ASP A 44 -15.78 -19.60 -3.62
N ASP A 45 -16.49 -19.97 -4.70
CA ASP A 45 -16.04 -21.00 -5.63
C ASP A 45 -14.77 -20.61 -6.42
N GLU A 46 -14.33 -19.34 -6.37
CA GLU A 46 -13.14 -18.80 -7.04
C GLU A 46 -11.95 -18.65 -6.09
N GLU A 47 -12.01 -19.27 -4.91
CA GLU A 47 -11.03 -19.13 -3.83
C GLU A 47 -10.86 -17.68 -3.32
N GLU A 48 -11.87 -16.82 -3.56
CA GLU A 48 -11.92 -15.46 -3.06
C GLU A 48 -12.67 -15.39 -1.73
N ILE A 49 -12.32 -14.41 -0.91
CA ILE A 49 -12.96 -14.14 0.38
C ILE A 49 -13.18 -12.64 0.55
N LEU A 50 -14.25 -12.28 1.25
CA LEU A 50 -14.49 -10.89 1.62
C LEU A 50 -13.50 -10.46 2.71
N TRP A 51 -13.08 -9.20 2.70
CA TRP A 51 -12.24 -8.60 3.72
C TRP A 51 -12.79 -7.24 4.16
N LYS A 52 -12.37 -6.78 5.34
CA LYS A 52 -12.62 -5.41 5.79
C LYS A 52 -11.35 -4.79 6.37
N PRO A 53 -11.17 -3.47 6.25
CA PRO A 53 -10.07 -2.79 6.90
C PRO A 53 -10.26 -2.83 8.42
N VAL A 54 -9.20 -3.12 9.15
CA VAL A 54 -9.21 -3.15 10.62
C VAL A 54 -8.13 -2.20 11.13
N GLU A 55 -8.52 -1.25 11.98
CA GLU A 55 -7.56 -0.31 12.57
C GLU A 55 -6.50 -1.06 13.40
N LYS A 56 -5.23 -0.68 13.25
CA LYS A 56 -4.13 -1.23 14.05
C LYS A 56 -4.11 -0.60 15.43
N ASN A 57 -4.24 -1.44 16.45
CA ASN A 57 -4.05 -1.07 17.86
C ASN A 57 -2.64 -1.38 18.39
N THR A 58 -1.90 -2.22 17.67
CA THR A 58 -0.51 -2.57 17.95
C THR A 58 0.40 -1.93 16.91
N LYS A 59 1.48 -1.29 17.37
CA LYS A 59 2.50 -0.73 16.49
C LYS A 59 3.59 -1.77 16.23
N HIS A 60 3.95 -1.94 14.97
CA HIS A 60 5.08 -2.71 14.52
C HIS A 60 6.24 -1.76 14.17
N HIS A 61 7.41 -2.10 14.69
CA HIS A 61 8.61 -1.29 14.52
C HIS A 61 9.37 -1.73 13.26
N LEU A 62 9.67 -0.77 12.40
CA LEU A 62 10.46 -0.98 11.18
C LEU A 62 11.98 -1.00 11.43
N LEU A 63 12.42 -0.83 12.67
CA LEU A 63 13.84 -0.75 13.05
C LEU A 63 14.66 -1.95 12.53
N GLY A 64 14.11 -3.16 12.60
CA GLY A 64 14.81 -4.35 12.10
C GLY A 64 15.07 -4.31 10.59
N ILE A 65 14.18 -3.67 9.82
CA ILE A 65 14.35 -3.46 8.37
C ILE A 65 15.39 -2.34 8.13
N GLU A 66 15.25 -1.22 8.85
CA GLU A 66 16.17 -0.09 8.80
C GLU A 66 17.63 -0.49 9.10
N GLU A 67 17.86 -1.23 10.18
CA GLU A 67 19.17 -1.74 10.58
C GLU A 67 19.75 -2.72 9.54
N ARG A 68 18.93 -3.66 9.07
CA ARG A 68 19.38 -4.67 8.10
C ARG A 68 19.76 -4.06 6.76
N LEU A 69 19.01 -3.07 6.30
CA LEU A 69 19.26 -2.43 5.01
C LEU A 69 20.21 -1.23 5.11
N ASN A 70 20.54 -0.81 6.33
CA ASN A 70 21.31 0.39 6.65
C ASN A 70 20.68 1.67 6.05
N ILE A 71 19.39 1.85 6.30
CA ILE A 71 18.58 2.98 5.85
C ILE A 71 17.80 3.58 7.01
N LYS A 72 17.27 4.79 6.80
CA LYS A 72 16.26 5.38 7.69
C LYS A 72 15.02 5.66 6.86
N LEU A 73 13.90 5.05 7.19
CA LEU A 73 12.66 5.20 6.44
C LEU A 73 12.01 6.55 6.80
N HIS A 74 11.42 7.18 5.80
CA HIS A 74 10.58 8.36 6.00
C HIS A 74 9.40 8.01 6.92
N THR A 75 9.02 8.93 7.80
CA THR A 75 8.04 8.65 8.87
C THR A 75 6.67 8.23 8.35
N SER A 76 6.29 8.69 7.16
CA SER A 76 5.05 8.29 6.50
C SER A 76 4.96 6.80 6.20
N ILE A 77 6.08 6.10 5.98
CA ILE A 77 6.11 4.63 5.81
C ILE A 77 5.72 3.97 7.13
N ASN A 78 6.31 4.43 8.23
CA ASN A 78 5.93 3.94 9.55
C ASN A 78 4.45 4.19 9.85
N ASP A 79 3.94 5.38 9.51
CA ASP A 79 2.54 5.71 9.72
C ASP A 79 1.61 4.86 8.85
N TYR A 80 1.99 4.56 7.60
CA TYR A 80 1.25 3.70 6.67
C TYR A 80 1.07 2.28 7.23
N PHE A 81 2.18 1.60 7.56
CA PHE A 81 2.17 0.22 8.06
C PHE A 81 1.53 0.07 9.45
N ASN A 82 1.32 1.18 10.18
CA ASN A 82 0.76 1.18 11.53
C ASN A 82 -0.65 1.79 11.63
N SER A 83 -1.31 2.09 10.51
CA SER A 83 -2.66 2.66 10.52
C SER A 83 -3.76 1.59 10.46
N TYR A 84 -3.73 0.75 9.43
CA TYR A 84 -4.76 -0.27 9.19
C TYR A 84 -4.15 -1.59 8.72
N TRP A 85 -4.86 -2.68 9.01
CA TRP A 85 -4.77 -3.95 8.31
C TRP A 85 -5.75 -3.94 7.14
N PHE A 86 -5.30 -4.28 5.93
CA PHE A 86 -6.14 -4.31 4.72
C PHE A 86 -5.51 -5.18 3.62
N ALA A 87 -6.36 -5.77 2.79
CA ALA A 87 -5.90 -6.58 1.66
C ALA A 87 -5.66 -5.77 0.38
N ASP A 88 -6.41 -4.68 0.17
CA ASP A 88 -6.26 -3.85 -1.01
C ASP A 88 -6.49 -2.36 -0.73
N LEU A 89 -5.62 -1.52 -1.30
CA LEU A 89 -5.75 -0.07 -1.34
C LEU A 89 -5.33 0.38 -2.73
N ASP A 90 -6.31 0.75 -3.54
CA ASP A 90 -6.14 0.97 -4.97
C ASP A 90 -7.15 2.00 -5.50
N GLY A 91 -6.89 2.57 -6.67
CA GLY A 91 -7.82 3.48 -7.30
C GLY A 91 -7.19 4.42 -8.30
N PHE A 92 -8.00 5.31 -8.83
CA PHE A 92 -7.62 6.26 -9.85
C PHE A 92 -7.19 7.60 -9.27
N ILE A 93 -6.06 8.12 -9.72
CA ILE A 93 -5.65 9.52 -9.59
C ILE A 93 -5.26 10.02 -10.99
N ASP A 94 -5.90 11.11 -11.42
CA ASP A 94 -5.82 11.59 -12.81
C ASP A 94 -6.04 10.45 -13.82
N ASN A 95 -5.00 10.09 -14.59
CA ASN A 95 -5.03 9.03 -15.60
C ASN A 95 -4.40 7.71 -15.13
N HIS A 96 -3.91 7.64 -13.90
CA HIS A 96 -3.20 6.50 -13.35
C HIS A 96 -4.12 5.64 -12.48
N TYR A 97 -3.98 4.33 -12.61
CA TYR A 97 -4.53 3.39 -11.64
C TYR A 97 -3.41 2.96 -10.71
N ILE A 98 -3.53 3.30 -9.43
CA ILE A 98 -2.53 3.05 -8.39
C ILE A 98 -3.00 1.86 -7.56
N LYS A 99 -2.12 0.92 -7.27
CA LYS A 99 -2.31 -0.12 -6.25
C LYS A 99 -1.16 -0.04 -5.26
N LEU A 100 -1.45 0.33 -4.01
CA LEU A 100 -0.45 0.41 -2.96
C LEU A 100 -0.21 -0.95 -2.29
N GLU A 101 0.95 -1.09 -1.64
CA GLU A 101 1.34 -2.28 -0.89
C GLU A 101 0.30 -2.62 0.19
N ALA A 102 -0.20 -3.85 0.18
CA ALA A 102 -1.15 -4.30 1.18
C ALA A 102 -0.50 -4.43 2.56
N VAL A 103 -1.26 -4.16 3.62
CA VAL A 103 -0.79 -4.37 5.00
C VAL A 103 -1.58 -5.53 5.57
N LEU A 104 -1.06 -6.74 5.31
CA LEU A 104 -1.66 -8.00 5.69
C LEU A 104 -1.09 -8.52 7.02
N PRO A 105 -1.93 -8.91 8.00
CA PRO A 105 -1.47 -9.52 9.24
C PRO A 105 -0.43 -10.63 9.03
N ASN A 106 0.56 -10.68 9.93
CA ASN A 106 1.64 -11.68 10.03
C ASN A 106 2.70 -11.66 8.91
N ILE A 107 2.42 -11.07 7.76
CA ILE A 107 3.30 -11.15 6.58
C ILE A 107 3.76 -9.78 6.06
N GLU A 108 3.21 -8.68 6.58
CA GLU A 108 3.40 -7.35 5.98
C GLU A 108 4.87 -6.90 5.97
N LEU A 109 5.60 -7.15 7.05
CA LEU A 109 6.98 -6.67 7.19
C LEU A 109 7.97 -7.51 6.39
N ASP A 110 7.74 -8.82 6.29
CA ASP A 110 8.58 -9.71 5.50
C ASP A 110 8.38 -9.49 4.00
N SER A 111 7.14 -9.25 3.55
CA SER A 111 6.82 -8.81 2.18
C SER A 111 7.54 -7.50 1.86
N PHE A 112 7.33 -6.48 2.70
CA PHE A 112 7.90 -5.16 2.48
C PHE A 112 9.43 -5.17 2.47
N LYS A 113 10.05 -5.91 3.40
CA LYS A 113 11.49 -6.10 3.43
C LYS A 113 12.01 -6.73 2.13
N SER A 114 11.33 -7.76 1.62
CA SER A 114 11.72 -8.43 0.37
C SER A 114 11.64 -7.48 -0.82
N THR A 115 10.60 -6.64 -0.88
CA THR A 115 10.47 -5.57 -1.88
C THR A 115 11.64 -4.58 -1.81
N LEU A 116 12.05 -4.17 -0.61
CA LEU A 116 13.20 -3.27 -0.43
C LEU A 116 14.55 -3.92 -0.77
N GLU A 117 14.75 -5.20 -0.43
CA GLU A 117 15.94 -5.96 -0.82
C GLU A 117 16.03 -6.05 -2.35
N GLY A 118 14.93 -6.42 -3.01
CA GLY A 118 14.85 -6.44 -4.48
C GLY A 118 15.10 -5.07 -5.11
N TYR A 119 14.53 -4.00 -4.57
CA TYR A 119 14.79 -2.64 -5.05
C TYR A 119 16.29 -2.31 -4.94
N LYS A 120 16.89 -2.53 -3.78
CA LYS A 120 18.30 -2.23 -3.52
C LYS A 120 19.25 -2.95 -4.49
N ASP A 121 18.98 -4.23 -4.74
CA ASP A 121 19.78 -5.07 -5.64
C ASP A 121 19.76 -4.56 -7.09
N ASN A 122 18.65 -3.93 -7.51
CA ASN A 122 18.49 -3.36 -8.85
C ASN A 122 18.97 -1.90 -8.97
N HIS A 123 19.37 -1.25 -7.86
CA HIS A 123 19.68 0.19 -7.82
C HIS A 123 21.04 0.49 -7.17
N ASP A 124 22.10 -0.20 -7.61
CA ASP A 124 23.47 0.02 -7.14
C ASP A 124 23.63 -0.02 -5.61
N ASN A 125 22.86 -0.88 -4.94
CA ASN A 125 22.78 -0.99 -3.49
C ASN A 125 22.31 0.28 -2.76
N ARG A 126 21.53 1.15 -3.41
CA ARG A 126 20.96 2.38 -2.83
C ARG A 126 19.44 2.27 -2.68
N ILE A 127 18.94 2.93 -1.63
CA ILE A 127 17.51 3.08 -1.36
C ILE A 127 17.27 4.55 -1.00
N ASP A 128 17.19 5.38 -2.03
CA ASP A 128 16.78 6.79 -1.96
C ASP A 128 15.27 6.96 -2.18
N LYS A 129 14.65 6.00 -2.87
CA LYS A 129 13.20 5.88 -3.05
C LYS A 129 12.69 4.60 -2.41
N ILE A 130 11.52 4.68 -1.79
CA ILE A 130 10.84 3.55 -1.12
C ILE A 130 9.71 3.06 -2.01
N PRO A 131 9.82 1.88 -2.66
CA PRO A 131 8.69 1.29 -3.37
C PRO A 131 7.52 1.03 -2.40
N ILE A 132 6.34 1.51 -2.76
CA ILE A 132 5.14 1.42 -1.91
C ILE A 132 3.88 1.03 -2.71
N GLY A 133 4.05 0.63 -3.97
CA GLY A 133 2.97 0.18 -4.82
C GLY A 133 3.37 0.10 -6.29
N VAL A 134 2.37 -0.10 -7.13
CA VAL A 134 2.49 -0.20 -8.58
C VAL A 134 1.40 0.61 -9.27
N GLU A 135 1.69 1.07 -10.47
CA GLU A 135 0.73 1.67 -11.38
C GLU A 135 0.26 0.62 -12.40
N GLY A 136 -0.96 0.74 -12.90
CA GLY A 136 -1.61 -0.25 -13.77
C GLY A 136 -0.85 -0.60 -15.06
N ASN A 137 0.06 0.25 -15.53
CA ASN A 137 0.91 -0.01 -16.70
C ASN A 137 2.33 -0.48 -16.34
N GLY A 138 2.58 -0.83 -15.07
CA GLY A 138 3.82 -1.44 -14.61
C GLY A 138 4.87 -0.46 -14.08
N LEU A 139 4.57 0.84 -13.98
CA LEU A 139 5.44 1.78 -13.26
C LEU A 139 5.40 1.47 -11.76
N ILE A 140 6.50 1.77 -11.06
CA ILE A 140 6.55 1.59 -9.60
C ILE A 140 6.13 2.89 -8.92
N VAL A 141 5.24 2.78 -7.95
CA VAL A 141 4.88 3.90 -7.08
C VAL A 141 5.92 3.95 -5.98
N VAL A 142 6.68 5.04 -5.93
CA VAL A 142 7.75 5.21 -4.96
C VAL A 142 7.53 6.46 -4.12
N LEU A 143 7.98 6.39 -2.87
CA LEU A 143 8.09 7.54 -1.98
C LEU A 143 9.54 8.04 -1.96
N ASP A 144 9.75 9.33 -2.18
CA ASP A 144 11.06 9.96 -1.94
C ASP A 144 11.37 9.92 -0.45
N ASN A 145 12.45 9.22 -0.08
CA ASN A 145 12.76 8.97 1.32
C ASN A 145 13.28 10.21 2.07
N THR A 146 13.55 11.31 1.35
CA THR A 146 14.03 12.59 1.90
C THR A 146 12.87 13.52 2.24
N ASP A 147 11.94 13.73 1.30
CA ASP A 147 10.87 14.72 1.45
C ASP A 147 9.44 14.14 1.48
N GLY A 148 9.29 12.83 1.25
CA GLY A 148 8.03 12.11 1.37
C GLY A 148 7.10 12.24 0.17
N LYS A 149 7.53 12.88 -0.93
CA LYS A 149 6.73 12.97 -2.17
C LYS A 149 6.49 11.61 -2.79
N ILE A 150 5.37 11.46 -3.49
CA ILE A 150 5.05 10.25 -4.23
C ILE A 150 5.29 10.47 -5.71
N GLU A 151 6.01 9.55 -6.32
CA GLU A 151 6.37 9.58 -7.73
C GLU A 151 6.07 8.22 -8.39
N LEU A 152 5.87 8.26 -9.70
CA LEU A 152 5.92 7.10 -10.57
C LEU A 152 7.33 6.97 -11.12
N ALA A 153 7.96 5.84 -10.86
CA ALA A 153 9.28 5.52 -11.36
C ALA A 153 9.18 4.65 -12.63
N ASP A 154 9.71 5.18 -13.73
CA ASP A 154 10.00 4.45 -14.96
C ASP A 154 11.48 4.13 -15.00
N PHE A 155 11.86 2.93 -14.58
CA PHE A 155 13.25 2.49 -14.51
C PHE A 155 13.85 2.19 -15.89
N GLU A 156 13.02 1.85 -16.88
CA GLU A 156 13.50 1.66 -18.25
C GLU A 156 13.98 3.00 -18.84
N ARG A 157 13.30 4.09 -18.48
CA ARG A 157 13.63 5.45 -18.95
C ARG A 157 14.45 6.28 -17.96
N GLY A 158 14.62 5.80 -16.73
CA GLY A 158 15.31 6.52 -15.66
C GLY A 158 14.61 7.82 -15.25
N SER A 159 13.27 7.86 -15.31
CA SER A 159 12.48 9.06 -15.04
C SER A 159 11.52 8.88 -13.87
N PHE A 160 11.27 9.98 -13.17
CA PHE A 160 10.32 10.06 -12.06
C PHE A 160 9.28 11.14 -12.34
N GLU A 161 8.00 10.80 -12.18
CA GLU A 161 6.87 11.72 -12.33
C GLU A 161 6.17 11.89 -10.99
N GLY A 162 6.14 13.11 -10.45
CA GLY A 162 5.46 13.38 -9.17
C GLY A 162 3.93 13.34 -9.30
N ILE A 163 3.28 12.54 -8.44
CA ILE A 163 1.81 12.37 -8.43
C ILE A 163 1.13 12.86 -7.15
N ALA A 164 1.87 13.05 -6.06
CA ALA A 164 1.37 13.66 -4.82
C ALA A 164 2.52 14.21 -3.97
N ASN A 165 2.24 15.18 -3.09
CA ASN A 165 3.27 15.72 -2.18
C ASN A 165 3.48 14.86 -0.93
N SER A 166 2.55 13.96 -0.63
CA SER A 166 2.67 13.00 0.46
C SER A 166 1.82 11.75 0.24
N LEU A 167 2.13 10.69 0.99
CA LEU A 167 1.38 9.43 0.93
C LEU A 167 -0.08 9.58 1.42
N ASP A 168 -0.31 10.40 2.46
CA ASP A 168 -1.69 10.67 2.93
C ASP A 168 -2.50 11.50 1.92
N GLU A 169 -1.85 12.43 1.21
CA GLU A 169 -2.48 13.19 0.13
C GLU A 169 -2.90 12.25 -1.01
N LEU A 170 -2.00 11.38 -1.47
CA LEU A 170 -2.29 10.39 -2.50
C LEU A 170 -3.51 9.54 -2.13
N ILE A 171 -3.46 8.86 -0.97
CA ILE A 171 -4.53 7.95 -0.52
C ILE A 171 -5.88 8.67 -0.47
N SER A 172 -5.89 9.91 0.04
CA SER A 172 -7.13 10.66 0.19
C SER A 172 -7.72 11.24 -1.10
N SER A 173 -6.93 11.20 -2.17
CA SER A 173 -7.25 11.69 -3.51
C SER A 173 -7.65 10.55 -4.46
N LEU A 174 -7.41 9.29 -4.07
CA LEU A 174 -7.81 8.13 -4.86
C LEU A 174 -9.32 8.08 -5.05
N ARG A 175 -9.73 7.74 -6.28
CA ARG A 175 -11.11 7.52 -6.67
C ARG A 175 -11.31 6.06 -7.03
N VAL A 176 -12.34 5.42 -6.49
CA VAL A 176 -12.68 4.02 -6.83
C VAL A 176 -13.21 3.89 -8.27
N LYS A 177 -13.69 5.00 -8.84
CA LYS A 177 -14.19 5.09 -10.21
C LYS A 177 -13.43 6.17 -10.98
N LYS A 178 -13.14 5.90 -12.25
CA LYS A 178 -12.49 6.86 -13.15
C LYS A 178 -13.38 8.06 -13.44
#